data_AF-A0A2R6KI31-F1
#
_entry.id   AF-A0A2R6KI31-F1
#
_cell.length_a   1.000
_cell.length_b   1.000
_cell.length_c   1.000
_cell.angle_alpha   90.00
_cell.angle_beta   90.00
_cell.angle_gamma   90.00
#
_symmetry.space_group_name_H-M   'P 1'
#
loop_
_entity.id
_entity.type
_entity.pdbx_description
1 polymer ?
#
loop_
_entity_poly.entity_id
_entity_poly.type
_entity_poly.pdbx_seq_one_letter_code
_entity_poly.pdbx_strand_id
1 'polypeptide(L)' 'MGTQRYEYRVDAVSIYPTEIDGDRFEKLLNDAAADGWELNETTVIGDASVLFVFRRET' A
#
# COMPACT_ATOMS: atom_id res chain seq x y z
N MET A 1 26.22 -11.31 -10.62
CA MET A 1 25.01 -10.46 -10.70
C MET A 1 24.13 -10.87 -9.55
N GLY A 2 24.12 -10.09 -8.47
CA GLY A 2 23.33 -10.42 -7.28
C GLY A 2 21.85 -10.29 -7.60
N THR A 3 21.08 -11.34 -7.34
CA THR A 3 19.62 -11.29 -7.46
C THR A 3 19.11 -10.34 -6.40
N GLN A 4 18.70 -9.13 -6.78
CA GLN A 4 17.98 -8.22 -5.87
C GLN A 4 16.72 -8.94 -5.41
N ARG A 5 16.61 -9.13 -4.09
CA ARG A 5 15.45 -9.76 -3.46
C ARG A 5 14.55 -8.65 -2.97
N TYR A 6 13.30 -8.72 -3.40
CA TYR A 6 12.26 -7.79 -2.95
C TYR A 6 11.30 -8.55 -2.05
N GLU A 7 11.01 -7.98 -0.90
CA GLU A 7 9.85 -8.37 -0.10
C GLU A 7 8.66 -7.53 -0.54
N TYR A 8 7.47 -8.14 -0.58
CA TYR A 8 6.23 -7.48 -0.96
C TYR A 8 5.22 -7.53 0.18
N ARG A 9 4.56 -6.39 0.42
CA ARG A 9 3.45 -6.25 1.36
C ARG A 9 2.24 -5.72 0.61
N VAL A 10 1.07 -6.26 0.92
CA VAL A 10 -0.18 -5.89 0.25
C VAL A 10 -1.23 -5.52 1.30
N ASP A 11 -1.78 -4.33 1.19
CA ASP A 11 -2.85 -3.85 2.07
C ASP A 11 -4.07 -3.42 1.23
N ALA A 12 -5.24 -3.97 1.56
CA ALA A 12 -6.51 -3.64 0.91
C ALA A 12 -7.34 -2.71 1.80
N VAL A 13 -7.85 -1.62 1.23
CA VAL A 13 -8.68 -0.62 1.92
C VAL A 13 -9.99 -0.43 1.18
N SER A 14 -11.11 -0.61 1.88
CA SER A 14 -12.44 -0.33 1.33
C SER A 14 -12.77 1.16 1.34
N ILE A 15 -13.38 1.62 0.25
CA ILE A 15 -13.73 3.00 -0.09
C ILE A 15 -15.19 3.34 0.27
N TYR A 16 -16.00 2.34 0.66
CA TYR A 16 -17.46 2.48 0.81
C TYR A 16 -17.95 2.70 2.24
N PRO A 17 -19.02 3.50 2.48
CA PRO A 17 -19.72 4.35 1.52
C PRO A 17 -19.32 5.83 1.49
N THR A 18 -18.71 6.44 2.52
CA THR A 18 -18.65 7.92 2.53
C THR A 18 -17.51 8.60 3.27
N GLU A 19 -16.68 7.88 4.02
CA GLU A 19 -15.54 8.51 4.69
C GLU A 19 -14.33 7.61 4.48
N ILE A 20 -13.80 7.66 3.26
CA ILE A 20 -12.35 7.61 3.15
C ILE A 20 -11.87 8.82 3.94
N ASP A 21 -11.56 8.60 5.23
CA ASP A 21 -10.63 9.46 5.94
C ASP A 21 -9.35 9.46 5.09
N GLY A 22 -9.09 10.56 4.38
CA GLY A 22 -7.80 10.75 3.71
C GLY A 22 -6.65 10.49 4.68
N ASP A 23 -6.86 10.83 5.95
CA ASP A 23 -6.03 10.48 7.10
C ASP A 23 -5.73 8.98 7.23
N ARG A 24 -6.66 8.08 6.90
CA ARG A 24 -6.44 6.63 6.98
C ARG A 24 -5.49 6.15 5.88
N PHE A 25 -5.60 6.71 4.67
CA PHE A 25 -4.70 6.40 3.57
C PHE A 25 -3.32 7.01 3.82
N GLU A 26 -3.30 8.27 4.22
CA GLU A 26 -2.07 8.98 4.55
C GLU A 26 -1.33 8.28 5.70
N LYS A 27 -2.05 7.87 6.76
CA LYS A 27 -1.47 7.10 7.85
C LYS A 27 -0.94 5.75 7.38
N LEU A 28 -1.68 5.02 6.55
CA LEU A 28 -1.22 3.72 6.03
C LEU A 28 0.06 3.86 5.19
N LEU A 29 0.12 4.86 4.32
CA LEU A 29 1.30 5.16 3.51
C LEU A 29 2.48 5.62 4.36
N ASN A 30 2.24 6.48 5.34
CA ASN A 30 3.26 6.98 6.26
C ASN A 30 3.80 5.89 7.18
N ASP A 31 2.93 5.04 7.73
CA ASP A 31 3.32 3.90 8.56
C ASP A 31 4.17 2.91 7.73
N ALA A 32 3.73 2.60 6.50
CA ALA A 32 4.51 1.75 5.60
C ALA A 32 5.89 2.36 5.26
N ALA A 33 5.94 3.65 4.95
CA ALA A 33 7.19 4.36 4.68
C ALA A 33 8.11 4.42 5.92
N ALA A 34 7.55 4.59 7.12
CA ALA A 34 8.30 4.57 8.37
C ALA A 34 8.92 3.19 8.67
N ASP A 35 8.25 2.11 8.25
CA ASP A 35 8.77 0.74 8.28
C ASP A 35 9.77 0.42 7.13
N GLY A 36 10.08 1.41 6.28
CA GLY A 36 11.02 1.26 5.16
C GLY A 36 10.42 0.59 3.92
N TRP A 37 9.10 0.54 3.81
CA TRP A 37 8.41 0.06 2.62
C TRP A 37 8.18 1.19 1.62
N GLU A 38 8.44 0.91 0.36
CA GLU A 38 8.18 1.81 -0.76
C GLU A 38 6.88 1.40 -1.47
N LEU A 39 6.01 2.35 -1.79
CA LEU A 39 4.83 2.07 -2.60
C LEU A 39 5.27 1.68 -4.03
N ASN A 40 4.92 0.46 -4.45
CA ASN A 40 5.26 -0.08 -5.76
C ASN A 40 4.09 0.04 -6.75
N GLU A 41 2.88 -0.29 -6.32
CA GLU A 41 1.70 -0.25 -7.17
C GLU A 41 0.45 0.08 -6.35
N THR A 42 -0.52 0.76 -6.96
CA THR A 42 -1.85 0.97 -6.40
C THR A 42 -2.88 0.50 -7.42
N THR A 43 -3.76 -0.42 -7.03
CA THR A 43 -4.78 -1.00 -7.90
C THR A 43 -6.17 -0.84 -7.29
N VAL A 44 -7.19 -0.57 -8.11
CA VAL A 44 -8.58 -0.53 -7.63
C VAL A 44 -9.20 -1.91 -7.87
N ILE A 45 -9.77 -2.49 -6.82
CA ILE A 45 -10.45 -3.79 -6.87
C ILE A 45 -11.96 -3.56 -6.68
N GLY A 46 -12.73 -3.81 -7.73
CA GLY A 46 -14.18 -3.61 -7.76
C GLY A 46 -14.58 -2.12 -7.71
N ASP A 47 -15.83 -1.85 -7.34
CA ASP A 47 -16.36 -0.48 -7.29
C ASP A 47 -15.88 0.36 -6.09
N ALA A 48 -15.18 -0.26 -5.13
CA ALA A 48 -15.01 0.35 -3.81
C ALA A 48 -13.85 -0.18 -2.97
N SER A 49 -12.77 -0.70 -3.56
CA SER A 49 -11.59 -1.07 -2.79
C SER A 49 -10.31 -0.66 -3.50
N VAL A 50 -9.32 -0.20 -2.74
CA VAL A 50 -7.97 0.09 -3.25
C VAL A 50 -7.00 -0.90 -2.61
N LEU A 51 -6.15 -1.47 -3.43
CA LEU A 51 -5.02 -2.30 -3.05
C LEU A 51 -3.75 -1.47 -3.16
N PHE A 52 -2.99 -1.41 -2.06
CA PHE A 52 -1.64 -0.86 -2.05
C PHE A 52 -0.65 -2.01 -2.00
N VAL A 53 0.26 -2.03 -2.97
CA VAL A 53 1.37 -2.97 -3.03
C VAL A 53 2.62 -2.21 -2.69
N PHE A 54 3.26 -2.61 -1.60
CA PHE A 54 4.55 -2.08 -1.18
C PHE A 54 5.67 -3.08 -1.45
N ARG A 55 6.87 -2.56 -1.66
CA ARG A 55 8.09 -3.36 -1.78
C ARG A 55 9.16 -2.82 -0.84
N ARG A 56 10.09 -3.68 -0.43
CA ARG A 56 11.36 -3.26 0.18
C ARG A 56 12.49 -4.13 -0.34
N GLU A 57 13.68 -3.53 -0.48
CA GLU A 57 14.89 -4.29 -0.79
C GLU A 57 15.36 -5.06 0.44
N THR A 58 15.82 -6.30 0.23
CA THR A 58 16.41 -7.17 1.27
C THR A 58 17.89 -7.43 1.04
#